data_AF-A0A2N6G327-F1
#
_entry.id   AF-A0A2N6G327-F1
#
_cell.length_a   1.000
_cell.length_b   1.000
_cell.length_c   1.000
_cell.angle_alpha   90.00
_cell.angle_beta   90.00
_cell.angle_gamma   90.00
#
_symmetry.space_group_name_H-M   'P 1'
#
loop_
_entity.id
_entity.type
_entity.pdbx_description
1 polymer ?
#
loop_
_entity_poly.entity_id
_entity_poly.type
_entity_poly.pdbx_seq_one_letter_code
_entity_poly.pdbx_strand_id
1 'polypeptide(L)'
;MEIADKCPYCTSLIKTKKETIERISTEYNDKSIGHLLKIIEVMASLKEYFTDESQKTIEKVTKNKIGLNDAEIEFLKGIYNQINVLIKQLSQLQYLAIFTFKNVDDMSEKINELKIDLDLVPALKSSATELIISPLNESLEELLSKVDELKGKMKKQKQSVVKKIENYKNEINEFLKYAGYKYVIDIEEVNEEYKLRLQHSDISSFVENGNQHLSYGEKNAFALMLFMYDCLSKNPDLIILDDPISSFDKNKKFAIIDRLFRGEKSFKGKTVLLLTHDIDPIIDMFKVLYGKIEPVPVASFIKSRNGMIEEIPILKDDLQTFAQVCDENISTSSDDINKLIYLRRYFEVLDDKGVSYQLLASLFHKRDTPTKFTDNGEEDMTLDEITDATNKINEKIENFVYSEQLLKMKDLNNLKSIYGCADNDYEKLQLFRLIYEGRHPSDVVQKFINETFHIENEYVSQLNPKKYEIIPEFIIQECDRCILSN
;
A
#
# COMPACT_ATOMS: atom_id res chain seq x y z
N MET A 1 -93.03 9.21 28.39
CA MET A 1 -93.74 8.26 29.27
C MET A 1 -94.18 9.04 30.49
N GLU A 2 -95.49 9.15 30.73
CA GLU A 2 -96.01 9.90 31.89
C GLU A 2 -95.54 9.28 33.20
N ILE A 3 -95.01 10.10 34.11
CA ILE A 3 -94.55 9.64 35.43
C ILE A 3 -95.78 9.22 36.25
N ALA A 4 -95.76 8.02 36.86
CA ALA A 4 -96.85 7.54 37.70
C ALA A 4 -96.98 8.35 39.00
N ASP A 5 -98.19 8.49 39.56
CA ASP A 5 -98.46 9.29 40.77
C ASP A 5 -97.90 8.67 42.08
N LYS A 6 -97.14 7.58 41.98
CA LYS A 6 -96.52 6.85 43.09
C LYS A 6 -95.05 6.57 42.80
N CYS A 7 -94.20 6.73 43.83
CA CYS A 7 -92.76 6.52 43.70
C CYS A 7 -92.44 5.05 43.40
N PRO A 8 -91.70 4.73 42.33
CA PRO A 8 -91.37 3.35 41.97
C PRO A 8 -90.46 2.65 43.00
N TYR A 9 -89.79 3.40 43.89
CA TYR A 9 -88.88 2.85 44.89
C TYR A 9 -89.46 2.78 46.32
N CYS A 10 -90.35 3.71 46.69
CA CYS A 10 -90.90 3.76 48.05
C CYS A 10 -92.43 3.88 48.12
N THR A 11 -93.13 3.77 46.98
CA THR A 11 -94.61 3.76 46.84
C THR A 11 -95.38 4.96 47.40
N SER A 12 -94.67 6.00 47.87
CA SER A 12 -95.26 7.25 48.35
C SER A 12 -95.87 8.08 47.20
N LEU A 13 -96.93 8.84 47.51
CA LEU A 13 -97.63 9.70 46.53
C LEU A 13 -96.75 10.86 46.09
N ILE A 14 -96.48 10.98 44.78
CA ILE A 14 -95.60 12.00 44.19
C ILE A 14 -96.39 13.17 43.56
N LYS A 15 -97.71 13.24 43.78
CA LYS A 15 -98.59 14.22 43.11
C LYS A 15 -98.13 15.67 43.22
N THR A 16 -97.50 16.06 44.32
CA THR A 16 -96.99 17.43 44.56
C THR A 16 -95.55 17.67 44.09
N LYS A 17 -94.78 16.63 43.76
CA LYS A 17 -93.38 16.76 43.30
C LYS A 17 -93.18 16.36 41.84
N LYS A 18 -94.26 15.96 41.15
CA LYS A 18 -94.24 15.47 39.77
C LYS A 18 -93.71 16.51 38.78
N GLU A 19 -94.21 17.74 38.85
CA GLU A 19 -93.69 18.87 38.04
C GLU A 19 -92.21 19.15 38.31
N THR A 20 -91.76 19.01 39.56
CA THR A 20 -90.35 19.19 39.92
C THR A 20 -89.47 18.09 39.31
N ILE A 21 -89.94 16.84 39.33
CA ILE A 21 -89.19 15.69 38.77
C ILE A 21 -89.15 15.78 37.23
N GLU A 22 -90.26 16.16 36.59
CA GLU A 22 -90.26 16.40 35.14
C GLU A 22 -89.34 17.56 34.76
N ARG A 23 -89.36 18.67 35.51
CA ARG A 23 -88.39 19.76 35.32
C ARG A 23 -86.95 19.32 35.50
N ILE A 24 -86.65 18.53 36.54
CA ILE A 24 -85.29 17.99 36.76
C ILE A 24 -84.88 17.10 35.57
N SER A 25 -85.76 16.22 35.10
CA SER A 25 -85.52 15.38 33.92
C SER A 25 -85.39 16.16 32.61
N THR A 26 -85.93 17.39 32.52
CA THR A 26 -85.91 18.21 31.31
C THR A 26 -84.72 19.17 31.30
N GLU A 27 -84.33 19.69 32.47
CA GLU A 27 -83.19 20.61 32.62
C GLU A 27 -81.85 19.89 32.83
N TYR A 28 -81.87 18.66 33.36
CA TYR A 28 -80.66 17.89 33.65
C TYR A 28 -80.60 16.61 32.82
N ASN A 29 -79.63 16.54 31.90
CA ASN A 29 -79.33 15.33 31.14
C ASN A 29 -78.42 14.40 31.98
N ASP A 30 -78.95 13.25 32.40
CA ASP A 30 -78.24 12.24 33.20
C ASP A 30 -76.87 11.85 32.62
N LYS A 31 -76.73 11.77 31.29
CA LYS A 31 -75.45 11.46 30.63
C LYS A 31 -74.45 12.61 30.76
N SER A 32 -74.91 13.85 30.64
CA SER A 32 -74.06 15.04 30.78
C SER A 32 -73.57 15.22 32.21
N ILE A 33 -74.43 14.96 33.21
CA ILE A 33 -74.03 14.92 34.62
C ILE A 33 -73.00 13.81 34.86
N GLY A 34 -73.23 12.62 34.30
CA GLY A 34 -72.28 11.51 34.40
C GLY A 34 -70.91 11.84 33.80
N HIS A 35 -70.86 12.54 32.66
CA HIS A 35 -69.59 13.00 32.08
C HIS A 35 -68.92 14.09 32.93
N LEU A 36 -69.69 15.02 33.49
CA LEU A 36 -69.16 16.08 34.34
C LEU A 36 -68.55 15.50 35.64
N LEU A 37 -69.23 14.54 36.27
CA LEU A 37 -68.71 13.84 37.45
C LEU A 37 -67.40 13.11 37.13
N LYS A 38 -67.29 12.45 35.97
CA LYS A 38 -66.04 11.83 35.52
C LYS A 38 -64.92 12.84 35.31
N ILE A 39 -65.22 14.01 34.72
CA ILE A 39 -64.22 15.07 34.55
C ILE A 39 -63.74 15.56 35.93
N ILE A 40 -64.65 15.73 36.89
CA ILE A 40 -64.30 16.13 38.26
C ILE A 40 -63.42 15.08 38.94
N GLU A 41 -63.77 13.79 38.82
CA GLU A 41 -62.95 12.69 39.35
C GLU A 41 -61.55 12.67 38.73
N VAL A 42 -61.45 12.80 37.40
CA VAL A 42 -60.16 12.85 36.69
C VAL A 42 -59.34 14.06 37.13
N MET A 43 -59.94 15.25 37.18
CA MET A 43 -59.25 16.47 37.62
C MET A 43 -58.82 16.40 39.08
N ALA A 44 -59.62 15.75 39.94
CA ALA A 44 -59.25 15.50 41.34
C ALA A 44 -58.07 14.51 41.44
N SER A 45 -58.02 13.48 40.59
CA SER A 45 -56.91 12.53 40.56
C SER A 45 -55.61 13.13 40.03
N LEU A 46 -55.69 14.16 39.19
CA LEU A 46 -54.54 14.86 38.61
C LEU A 46 -54.12 16.11 39.41
N LYS A 47 -54.77 16.35 40.55
CA LYS A 47 -54.62 17.57 41.36
C LYS A 47 -53.18 17.96 41.64
N GLU A 48 -52.34 16.99 41.98
CA GLU A 48 -50.93 17.21 42.34
C GLU A 48 -50.08 17.71 41.17
N TYR A 49 -50.51 17.50 39.92
CA TYR A 49 -49.79 17.91 38.72
C TYR A 49 -50.12 19.33 38.26
N PHE A 50 -51.15 19.97 38.82
CA PHE A 50 -51.53 21.34 38.48
C PHE A 50 -50.83 22.37 39.35
N THR A 51 -50.58 23.56 38.82
CA THR A 51 -50.16 24.69 39.66
C THR A 51 -51.24 25.08 40.66
N ASP A 52 -50.87 25.66 41.80
CA ASP A 52 -51.81 26.13 42.83
C ASP A 52 -52.89 27.06 42.25
N GLU A 53 -52.53 27.90 41.27
CA GLU A 53 -53.44 28.82 40.59
C GLU A 53 -54.42 28.09 39.67
N SER A 54 -53.92 27.14 38.87
CA SER A 54 -54.75 26.31 37.99
C SER A 54 -55.69 25.44 38.82
N GLN A 55 -55.20 24.84 39.89
CA GLN A 55 -55.98 24.01 40.79
C GLN A 55 -57.10 24.80 41.49
N LYS A 56 -56.81 26.01 42.00
CA LYS A 56 -57.83 26.92 42.56
C LYS A 56 -58.90 27.25 41.52
N THR A 57 -58.50 27.49 40.28
CA THR A 57 -59.42 27.80 39.19
C THR A 57 -60.26 26.59 38.80
N ILE A 58 -59.67 25.39 38.69
CA ILE A 58 -60.39 24.13 38.46
C ILE A 58 -61.38 23.85 39.60
N GLU A 59 -60.99 24.04 40.86
CA GLU A 59 -61.88 23.85 42.01
C GLU A 59 -63.04 24.86 42.00
N LYS A 60 -62.81 26.10 41.58
CA LYS A 60 -63.86 27.12 41.42
C LYS A 60 -64.84 26.73 40.32
N VAL A 61 -64.34 26.26 39.19
CA VAL A 61 -65.14 25.83 38.03
C VAL A 61 -65.94 24.56 38.36
N THR A 62 -65.35 23.59 39.05
CA THR A 62 -65.98 22.30 39.38
C THR A 62 -66.96 22.38 40.57
N LYS A 63 -66.83 23.38 41.46
CA LYS A 63 -67.78 23.63 42.56
C LYS A 63 -68.95 24.56 42.17
N ASN A 64 -68.94 25.10 40.95
CA ASN A 64 -70.00 25.99 40.49
C ASN A 64 -71.31 25.22 40.30
N LYS A 65 -72.39 25.64 40.99
CA LYS A 65 -73.65 24.89 41.09
C LYS A 65 -74.65 25.20 39.96
N ILE A 66 -74.26 26.08 39.04
CA ILE A 66 -75.00 26.50 37.86
C ILE A 66 -74.06 26.26 36.67
N GLY A 67 -74.60 25.86 35.52
CA GLY A 67 -73.84 25.39 34.35
C GLY A 67 -72.63 26.25 33.97
N LEU A 68 -71.64 25.60 33.34
CA LEU A 68 -70.39 26.22 32.93
C LEU A 68 -70.62 27.35 31.91
N ASN A 69 -69.98 28.51 32.13
CA ASN A 69 -69.97 29.59 31.13
C ASN A 69 -68.87 29.38 30.06
N ASP A 70 -68.93 30.13 28.96
CA ASP A 70 -68.01 29.98 27.83
C ASP A 70 -66.53 30.17 28.22
N ALA A 71 -66.23 31.06 29.17
CA ALA A 71 -64.85 31.29 29.63
C ALA A 71 -64.33 30.11 30.49
N GLU A 72 -65.20 29.49 31.30
CA GLU A 72 -64.87 28.28 32.06
C GLU A 72 -64.66 27.07 31.13
N ILE A 73 -65.44 26.97 30.05
CA ILE A 73 -65.27 25.94 29.02
C ILE A 73 -63.93 26.13 28.28
N GLU A 74 -63.59 27.34 27.85
CA GLU A 74 -62.32 27.61 27.19
C GLU A 74 -61.11 27.37 28.11
N PHE A 75 -61.23 27.69 29.39
CA PHE A 75 -60.19 27.37 30.37
C PHE A 75 -59.94 25.85 30.47
N LEU A 76 -61.01 25.05 30.61
CA LEU A 76 -60.89 23.59 30.69
C LEU A 76 -60.35 22.98 29.38
N LYS A 77 -60.72 23.52 28.21
CA LYS A 77 -60.11 23.14 26.94
C LYS A 77 -58.63 23.48 26.89
N GLY A 78 -58.23 24.63 27.44
CA GLY A 78 -56.83 25.03 27.57
C GLY A 78 -56.02 24.00 28.37
N ILE A 79 -56.55 23.56 29.51
CA ILE A 79 -55.93 22.49 30.33
C ILE A 79 -55.85 21.18 29.55
N TYR A 80 -56.94 20.77 28.90
CA TYR A 80 -56.96 19.56 28.08
C TYR A 80 -55.88 19.60 26.97
N ASN A 81 -55.71 20.74 26.30
CA ASN A 81 -54.69 20.91 25.29
C ASN A 81 -53.29 20.81 25.88
N GLN A 82 -53.02 21.45 27.03
CA GLN A 82 -51.72 21.36 27.69
C GLN A 82 -51.40 19.93 28.14
N ILE A 83 -52.38 19.19 28.67
CA ILE A 83 -52.23 17.76 29.01
C ILE A 83 -51.85 16.94 27.77
N ASN A 84 -52.54 17.16 26.64
CA ASN A 84 -52.22 16.45 25.40
C ASN A 84 -50.84 16.79 24.84
N VAL A 85 -50.40 18.05 24.97
CA VAL A 85 -49.03 18.46 24.58
C VAL A 85 -48.00 17.67 25.40
N LEU A 86 -48.16 17.64 26.73
CA LEU A 86 -47.23 16.93 27.61
C LEU A 86 -47.25 15.41 27.35
N ILE A 87 -48.43 14.80 27.18
CA ILE A 87 -48.57 13.38 26.83
C ILE A 87 -47.85 13.07 25.52
N LYS A 88 -47.99 13.92 24.50
CA LYS A 88 -47.33 13.75 23.20
C LYS A 88 -45.80 13.78 23.36
N GLN A 89 -45.27 14.75 24.10
CA GLN A 89 -43.83 14.87 24.34
C GLN A 89 -43.28 13.66 25.12
N LEU A 90 -43.98 13.22 26.17
CA LEU A 90 -43.61 12.02 26.94
C LEU A 90 -43.68 10.74 26.09
N SER A 91 -44.68 10.63 25.21
CA SER A 91 -44.80 9.51 24.29
C SER A 91 -43.63 9.47 23.30
N GLN A 92 -43.19 10.62 22.80
CA GLN A 92 -42.03 10.69 21.90
C GLN A 92 -40.75 10.18 22.58
N LEU A 93 -40.56 10.47 23.87
CA LEU A 93 -39.45 9.94 24.66
C LEU A 93 -39.55 8.42 24.85
N GLN A 94 -40.76 7.89 25.07
CA GLN A 94 -40.97 6.45 25.26
C GLN A 94 -40.56 5.62 24.03
N TYR A 95 -40.74 6.16 22.82
CA TYR A 95 -40.41 5.48 21.57
C TYR A 95 -38.99 5.79 21.05
N LEU A 96 -38.12 6.35 21.89
CA LEU A 96 -36.74 6.63 21.49
C LEU A 96 -35.93 5.33 21.30
N ALA A 97 -36.01 4.75 20.11
CA ALA A 97 -35.21 3.59 19.74
C ALA A 97 -33.82 4.02 19.23
N ILE A 98 -32.77 3.29 19.61
CA ILE A 98 -31.37 3.49 19.19
C ILE A 98 -31.23 3.52 17.66
N PHE A 99 -32.14 2.88 16.91
CA PHE A 99 -32.14 2.82 15.45
C PHE A 99 -32.65 4.09 14.74
N THR A 100 -33.07 5.12 15.47
CA THR A 100 -33.62 6.38 14.89
C THR A 100 -32.52 7.30 14.34
N PHE A 101 -31.26 7.04 14.70
CA PHE A 101 -30.13 7.89 14.38
C PHE A 101 -29.24 7.25 13.32
N LYS A 102 -29.37 7.72 12.06
CA LYS A 102 -28.52 7.27 10.94
C LYS A 102 -27.20 8.06 10.83
N ASN A 103 -27.22 9.33 11.19
CA ASN A 103 -26.07 10.22 11.12
C ASN A 103 -25.83 10.88 12.49
N VAL A 104 -24.58 10.87 12.94
CA VAL A 104 -24.16 11.49 14.20
C VAL A 104 -24.36 13.00 14.17
N ASP A 105 -24.24 13.61 12.99
CA ASP A 105 -24.41 15.05 12.80
C ASP A 105 -25.84 15.52 13.19
N ASP A 106 -26.86 14.73 12.88
CA ASP A 106 -28.28 15.07 13.11
C ASP A 106 -28.79 14.66 14.52
N MET A 107 -27.99 13.92 15.30
CA MET A 107 -28.43 13.43 16.61
C MET A 107 -28.67 14.55 17.62
N SER A 108 -27.79 15.57 17.64
CA SER A 108 -27.90 16.67 18.62
C SER A 108 -29.19 17.48 18.41
N GLU A 109 -29.60 17.72 17.16
CA GLU A 109 -30.85 18.44 16.86
C GLU A 109 -32.06 17.64 17.32
N LYS A 110 -32.13 16.35 16.93
CA LYS A 110 -33.22 15.46 17.32
C LYS A 110 -33.35 15.25 18.83
N ILE A 111 -32.24 15.20 19.57
CA ILE A 111 -32.30 15.05 21.03
C ILE A 111 -32.74 16.38 21.69
N ASN A 112 -32.31 17.52 21.16
CA ASN A 112 -32.78 18.83 21.65
C ASN A 112 -34.29 19.03 21.46
N GLU A 113 -34.85 18.56 20.34
CA GLU A 113 -36.30 18.62 20.06
C GLU A 113 -37.15 17.82 21.06
N LEU A 114 -36.54 16.89 21.80
CA LEU A 114 -37.22 16.03 22.76
C LEU A 114 -37.22 16.57 24.19
N LYS A 115 -36.52 17.68 24.46
CA LYS A 115 -36.56 18.34 25.75
C LYS A 115 -37.97 18.89 26.03
N ILE A 116 -38.45 18.65 27.23
CA ILE A 116 -39.78 19.10 27.66
C ILE A 116 -39.64 20.45 28.33
N ASP A 117 -40.15 21.49 27.69
CA ASP A 117 -40.26 22.83 28.25
C ASP A 117 -41.62 23.02 28.95
N LEU A 118 -41.60 23.06 30.29
CA LEU A 118 -42.79 23.24 31.11
C LEU A 118 -43.40 24.64 31.02
N ASP A 119 -42.67 25.64 30.52
CA ASP A 119 -43.20 26.99 30.30
C ASP A 119 -44.24 27.00 29.16
N LEU A 120 -44.21 26.01 28.27
CA LEU A 120 -45.21 25.81 27.21
C LEU A 120 -46.50 25.14 27.71
N VAL A 121 -46.49 24.57 28.92
CA VAL A 121 -47.64 23.93 29.57
C VAL A 121 -47.83 24.45 31.01
N PRO A 122 -48.05 25.77 31.19
CA PRO A 122 -47.95 26.45 32.49
C PRO A 122 -48.97 25.96 33.54
N ALA A 123 -50.11 25.40 33.12
CA ALA A 123 -51.09 24.85 34.05
C ALA A 123 -50.59 23.58 34.75
N LEU A 124 -49.64 22.88 34.14
CA LEU A 124 -49.07 21.61 34.61
C LEU A 124 -47.70 21.79 35.27
N LYS A 125 -47.18 23.02 35.39
CA LYS A 125 -45.88 23.32 36.00
C LYS A 125 -45.93 23.30 37.54
N SER A 126 -46.40 22.19 38.09
CA SER A 126 -46.39 21.93 39.53
C SER A 126 -45.04 21.38 39.99
N SER A 127 -44.81 21.38 41.30
CA SER A 127 -43.66 20.71 41.90
C SER A 127 -43.64 19.20 41.62
N ALA A 128 -44.79 18.55 41.56
CA ALA A 128 -44.88 17.13 41.25
C ALA A 128 -44.50 16.83 39.79
N THR A 129 -44.94 17.68 38.85
CA THR A 129 -44.56 17.55 37.43
C THR A 129 -43.07 17.83 37.24
N GLU A 130 -42.53 18.86 37.88
CA GLU A 130 -41.09 19.18 37.83
C GLU A 130 -40.23 18.02 38.36
N LEU A 131 -40.65 17.34 39.43
CA LEU A 131 -39.94 16.16 39.97
C LEU A 131 -39.86 14.98 38.98
N ILE A 132 -40.80 14.88 38.04
CA ILE A 132 -40.80 13.83 37.00
C ILE A 132 -40.02 14.27 35.77
N ILE A 133 -40.20 15.52 35.33
CA ILE A 133 -39.63 16.02 34.08
C ILE A 133 -38.16 16.40 34.21
N SER A 134 -37.72 16.94 35.37
CA SER A 134 -36.32 17.35 35.56
C SER A 134 -35.34 16.19 35.36
N PRO A 135 -35.51 14.99 35.98
CA PRO A 135 -34.62 13.86 35.74
C PRO A 135 -34.59 13.37 34.28
N LEU A 136 -35.72 13.50 33.56
CA LEU A 136 -35.79 13.15 32.13
C LEU A 136 -34.98 14.13 31.28
N ASN A 137 -35.16 15.43 31.50
CA ASN A 137 -34.39 16.47 30.80
C ASN A 137 -32.89 16.40 31.15
N GLU A 138 -32.53 16.13 32.41
CA GLU A 138 -31.14 15.89 32.84
C GLU A 138 -30.53 14.69 32.10
N SER A 139 -31.29 13.60 31.95
CA SER A 139 -30.83 12.42 31.20
C SER A 139 -30.62 12.73 29.70
N LEU A 140 -31.46 13.56 29.09
CA LEU A 140 -31.28 14.03 27.72
C LEU A 140 -30.05 14.93 27.58
N GLU A 141 -29.75 15.76 28.58
CA GLU A 141 -28.54 16.58 28.62
C GLU A 141 -27.27 15.74 28.73
N GLU A 142 -27.28 14.71 29.58
CA GLU A 142 -26.16 13.76 29.66
C GLU A 142 -25.97 13.04 28.31
N LEU A 143 -27.06 12.64 27.65
CA LEU A 143 -27.02 12.01 26.34
C LEU A 143 -26.45 12.97 25.27
N LEU A 144 -26.88 14.23 25.26
CA LEU A 144 -26.33 15.28 24.37
C LEU A 144 -24.83 15.44 24.57
N SER A 145 -24.37 15.50 25.82
CA SER A 145 -22.94 15.58 26.15
C SER A 145 -22.15 14.42 25.55
N LYS A 146 -22.67 13.19 25.65
CA LYS A 146 -22.05 11.99 25.04
C LYS A 146 -22.06 12.04 23.50
N VAL A 147 -23.13 12.55 22.88
CA VAL A 147 -23.20 12.74 21.43
C VAL A 147 -22.16 13.75 20.96
N ASP A 148 -21.96 14.85 21.69
CA ASP A 148 -20.95 15.85 21.35
C ASP A 148 -19.53 15.30 21.50
N GLU A 149 -19.26 14.47 22.52
CA GLU A 149 -18.00 13.74 22.64
C GLU A 149 -17.77 12.81 21.43
N LEU A 150 -18.80 12.06 21.02
CA LEU A 150 -18.76 11.19 19.85
C LEU A 150 -18.49 11.97 18.56
N LYS A 151 -19.18 13.09 18.34
CA LYS A 151 -18.92 14.03 17.22
C LYS A 151 -17.47 14.48 17.21
N GLY A 152 -16.94 14.85 18.38
CA GLY A 152 -15.54 15.23 18.55
C GLY A 152 -14.57 14.11 18.14
N LYS A 153 -14.84 12.87 18.55
CA LYS A 153 -14.03 11.69 18.17
C LYS A 153 -14.13 11.40 16.67
N MET A 154 -15.33 11.44 16.07
CA MET A 154 -15.52 11.25 14.63
C MET A 154 -14.81 12.32 13.81
N LYS A 155 -14.85 13.58 14.23
CA LYS A 155 -14.13 14.67 13.56
C LYS A 155 -12.62 14.43 13.58
N LYS A 156 -12.05 14.00 14.71
CA LYS A 156 -10.63 13.62 14.82
C LYS A 156 -10.28 12.45 13.89
N GLN A 157 -11.15 11.45 13.79
CA GLN A 157 -10.97 10.32 12.89
C GLN A 157 -10.99 10.77 11.42
N LYS A 158 -12.02 11.52 10.99
CA LYS A 158 -12.11 12.08 9.62
C LYS A 158 -10.87 12.89 9.25
N GLN A 159 -10.41 13.77 10.16
CA GLN A 159 -9.17 14.54 9.97
C GLN A 159 -7.93 13.66 9.84
N SER A 160 -7.82 12.61 10.65
CA SER A 160 -6.70 11.65 10.56
C SER A 160 -6.68 10.91 9.22
N VAL A 161 -7.85 10.50 8.73
CA VAL A 161 -8.01 9.84 7.42
C VAL A 161 -7.57 10.78 6.30
N VAL A 162 -8.10 12.00 6.24
CA VAL A 162 -7.73 13.01 5.23
C VAL A 162 -6.23 13.28 5.24
N LYS A 163 -5.63 13.47 6.42
CA LYS A 163 -4.19 13.70 6.55
C LYS A 163 -3.36 12.51 6.05
N LYS A 164 -3.78 11.28 6.34
CA LYS A 164 -3.10 10.07 5.84
C LYS A 164 -3.20 9.95 4.33
N ILE A 165 -4.39 10.19 3.76
CA ILE A 165 -4.62 10.19 2.32
C ILE A 165 -3.69 11.20 1.64
N GLU A 166 -3.65 12.43 2.12
CA GLU A 166 -2.82 13.49 1.54
C GLU A 166 -1.33 13.16 1.63
N ASN A 167 -0.86 12.61 2.76
CA ASN A 167 0.53 12.19 2.89
C ASN A 167 0.89 11.07 1.90
N TYR A 168 0.06 10.03 1.78
CA TYR A 168 0.31 8.93 0.83
C TYR A 168 0.23 9.41 -0.62
N LYS A 169 -0.72 10.29 -0.95
CA LYS A 169 -0.84 10.90 -2.27
C LYS A 169 0.45 11.63 -2.66
N ASN A 170 0.95 12.50 -1.78
CA ASN A 170 2.17 13.26 -2.03
C ASN A 170 3.40 12.35 -2.18
N GLU A 171 3.58 11.38 -1.29
CA GLU A 171 4.70 10.45 -1.36
C GLU A 171 4.73 9.60 -2.64
N ILE A 172 3.57 9.09 -3.06
CA ILE A 172 3.46 8.29 -4.28
C ILE A 172 3.74 9.16 -5.50
N ASN A 173 3.17 10.37 -5.53
CA ASN A 173 3.37 11.28 -6.65
C ASN A 173 4.81 11.78 -6.77
N GLU A 174 5.50 12.01 -5.64
CA GLU A 174 6.94 12.29 -5.65
C GLU A 174 7.75 11.12 -6.21
N PHE A 175 7.45 9.89 -5.79
CA PHE A 175 8.09 8.71 -6.34
C PHE A 175 7.88 8.61 -7.86
N LEU A 176 6.64 8.73 -8.34
CA LEU A 176 6.33 8.66 -9.77
C LEU A 176 7.11 9.71 -10.55
N LYS A 177 7.16 10.94 -10.02
CA LYS A 177 7.92 12.05 -10.62
C LYS A 177 9.42 11.76 -10.70
N TYR A 178 10.05 11.31 -9.62
CA TYR A 178 11.49 11.05 -9.59
C TYR A 178 11.90 9.79 -10.37
N ALA A 179 11.01 8.81 -10.48
CA ALA A 179 11.20 7.65 -11.34
C ALA A 179 10.91 7.94 -12.83
N GLY A 180 10.48 9.17 -13.16
CA GLY A 180 10.23 9.60 -14.54
C GLY A 180 8.91 9.10 -15.14
N TYR A 181 7.96 8.67 -14.30
CA TYR A 181 6.62 8.30 -14.74
C TYR A 181 5.75 9.54 -14.97
N LYS A 182 5.04 9.59 -16.09
CA LYS A 182 4.10 10.66 -16.43
C LYS A 182 2.71 10.43 -15.84
N TYR A 183 2.66 9.96 -14.59
CA TYR A 183 1.40 9.66 -13.92
C TYR A 183 1.35 10.30 -12.55
N VAL A 184 0.14 10.66 -12.14
CA VAL A 184 -0.21 11.20 -10.84
C VAL A 184 -1.39 10.39 -10.31
N ILE A 185 -1.36 10.04 -9.03
CA ILE A 185 -2.48 9.42 -8.35
C ILE A 185 -3.35 10.47 -7.66
N ASP A 186 -4.63 10.16 -7.61
CA ASP A 186 -5.58 10.83 -6.74
C ASP A 186 -6.37 9.81 -5.92
N ILE A 187 -6.81 10.21 -4.73
CA ILE A 187 -7.61 9.35 -3.84
C ILE A 187 -8.88 10.12 -3.51
N GLU A 188 -9.97 9.73 -4.16
CA GLU A 188 -11.27 10.39 -4.05
C GLU A 188 -12.25 9.52 -3.25
N GLU A 189 -13.11 10.16 -2.46
CA GLU A 189 -14.24 9.50 -1.81
C GLU A 189 -15.42 9.44 -2.79
N VAL A 190 -15.84 8.23 -3.15
CA VAL A 190 -16.95 7.97 -4.07
C VAL A 190 -17.89 6.96 -3.42
N ASN A 191 -19.12 7.38 -3.14
CA ASN A 191 -20.15 6.56 -2.48
C ASN A 191 -19.68 5.99 -1.12
N GLU A 192 -19.11 6.81 -0.25
CA GLU A 192 -18.58 6.42 1.08
C GLU A 192 -17.38 5.46 1.03
N GLU A 193 -16.80 5.20 -0.14
CA GLU A 193 -15.58 4.43 -0.33
C GLU A 193 -14.45 5.29 -0.92
N TYR A 194 -13.23 5.13 -0.42
CA TYR A 194 -12.04 5.76 -1.00
C TYR A 194 -11.53 4.95 -2.19
N LYS A 195 -11.38 5.61 -3.34
CA LYS A 195 -10.86 5.00 -4.57
C LYS A 195 -9.56 5.68 -4.99
N LEU A 196 -8.52 4.89 -5.19
CA LEU A 196 -7.29 5.33 -5.84
C LEU A 196 -7.52 5.38 -7.35
N ARG A 197 -7.31 6.55 -7.94
CA ARG A 197 -7.42 6.82 -9.37
C ARG A 197 -6.07 7.26 -9.92
N LEU A 198 -5.78 6.85 -11.13
CA LEU A 198 -4.54 7.19 -11.83
C LEU A 198 -4.86 8.19 -12.94
N GLN A 199 -4.04 9.21 -13.08
CA GLN A 199 -4.15 10.23 -14.13
C GLN A 199 -2.82 10.37 -14.86
N HIS A 200 -2.85 10.40 -16.20
CA HIS A 200 -1.66 10.71 -16.99
C HIS A 200 -1.41 12.22 -17.00
N SER A 201 -0.17 12.68 -16.85
CA SER A 201 0.18 14.10 -16.72
C SER A 201 -0.27 14.95 -17.92
N ASP A 202 -0.34 14.36 -19.11
CA ASP A 202 -0.73 15.04 -20.35
C ASP A 202 -2.25 15.04 -20.59
N ILE A 203 -3.06 14.37 -19.75
CA ILE A 203 -4.51 14.17 -19.95
C ILE A 203 -5.27 14.57 -18.68
N SER A 204 -6.40 15.27 -18.84
CA SER A 204 -7.24 15.70 -17.70
C SER A 204 -8.15 14.60 -17.13
N SER A 205 -8.39 13.53 -17.89
CA SER A 205 -9.19 12.38 -17.45
C SER A 205 -8.36 11.33 -16.72
N PHE A 206 -9.00 10.63 -15.78
CA PHE A 206 -8.45 9.45 -15.17
C PHE A 206 -8.27 8.32 -16.20
N VAL A 207 -7.27 7.47 -15.96
CA VAL A 207 -6.98 6.29 -16.77
C VAL A 207 -8.06 5.24 -16.51
N GLU A 208 -8.91 5.01 -17.49
CA GLU A 208 -9.80 3.85 -17.52
C GLU A 208 -9.05 2.65 -18.10
N ASN A 209 -9.33 1.43 -17.63
CA ASN A 209 -8.69 0.20 -18.11
C ASN A 209 -7.14 0.24 -18.10
N GLY A 210 -6.52 0.50 -16.95
CA GLY A 210 -5.05 0.57 -16.81
C GLY A 210 -4.28 -0.63 -17.39
N ASN A 211 -4.92 -1.80 -17.48
CA ASN A 211 -4.35 -2.98 -18.15
C ASN A 211 -4.03 -2.78 -19.65
N GLN A 212 -4.74 -1.87 -20.32
CA GLN A 212 -4.58 -1.60 -21.76
C GLN A 212 -3.62 -0.43 -22.05
N HIS A 213 -3.35 0.43 -21.06
CA HIS A 213 -2.60 1.66 -21.26
C HIS A 213 -1.23 1.71 -20.55
N LEU A 214 -1.04 0.89 -19.50
CA LEU A 214 0.25 0.80 -18.81
C LEU A 214 1.16 -0.23 -19.46
N SER A 215 2.41 0.15 -19.69
CA SER A 215 3.50 -0.77 -20.03
C SER A 215 3.75 -1.78 -18.91
N TYR A 216 4.47 -2.85 -19.22
CA TYR A 216 4.81 -3.88 -18.24
C TYR A 216 5.62 -3.33 -17.07
N GLY A 217 6.62 -2.48 -17.35
CA GLY A 217 7.40 -1.81 -16.31
C GLY A 217 6.54 -0.92 -15.42
N GLU A 218 5.68 -0.08 -16.00
CA GLU A 218 4.77 0.78 -15.21
C GLU A 218 3.86 -0.03 -14.29
N LYS A 219 3.25 -1.10 -14.81
CA LYS A 219 2.44 -2.03 -14.00
C LYS A 219 3.23 -2.59 -12.82
N ASN A 220 4.46 -3.04 -13.06
CA ASN A 220 5.30 -3.61 -12.02
C ASN A 220 5.69 -2.56 -10.96
N ALA A 221 5.99 -1.32 -11.34
CA ALA A 221 6.28 -0.24 -10.39
C ALA A 221 5.08 0.06 -9.48
N PHE A 222 3.88 0.15 -10.05
CA PHE A 222 2.66 0.35 -9.26
C PHE A 222 2.40 -0.83 -8.33
N ALA A 223 2.53 -2.07 -8.83
CA ALA A 223 2.35 -3.27 -8.03
C ALA A 223 3.33 -3.33 -6.85
N LEU A 224 4.61 -3.06 -7.10
CA LEU A 224 5.67 -3.07 -6.09
C LEU A 224 5.48 -2.00 -5.02
N MET A 225 5.05 -0.80 -5.42
CA MET A 225 4.73 0.28 -4.50
C MET A 225 3.49 -0.03 -3.64
N LEU A 226 2.41 -0.54 -4.25
CA LEU A 226 1.21 -0.95 -3.51
C LEU A 226 1.52 -2.11 -2.55
N PHE A 227 2.33 -3.06 -3.00
CA PHE A 227 2.85 -4.15 -2.17
C PHE A 227 3.68 -3.64 -1.00
N MET A 228 4.54 -2.63 -1.22
CA MET A 228 5.29 -1.99 -0.14
C MET A 228 4.36 -1.42 0.93
N TYR A 229 3.33 -0.67 0.54
CA TYR A 229 2.38 -0.11 1.50
C TYR A 229 1.53 -1.19 2.20
N ASP A 230 1.15 -2.26 1.50
CA ASP A 230 0.45 -3.40 2.09
C ASP A 230 1.33 -4.08 3.15
N CYS A 231 2.61 -4.30 2.87
CA CYS A 231 3.58 -4.84 3.82
C CYS A 231 3.80 -3.90 5.01
N LEU A 232 3.89 -2.58 4.79
CA LEU A 232 4.01 -1.62 5.89
C LEU A 232 2.78 -1.60 6.80
N SER A 233 1.59 -1.82 6.23
CA SER A 233 0.34 -1.92 6.98
C SER A 233 0.24 -3.22 7.78
N LYS A 234 0.56 -4.36 7.14
CA LYS A 234 0.48 -5.69 7.76
C LYS A 234 1.65 -6.00 8.69
N ASN A 235 2.78 -5.31 8.50
CA ASN A 235 4.01 -5.47 9.26
C ASN A 235 4.48 -6.94 9.39
N PRO A 236 4.73 -7.65 8.28
CA PRO A 236 5.21 -9.04 8.32
C PRO A 236 6.64 -9.13 8.85
N ASP A 237 7.00 -10.31 9.37
CA ASP A 237 8.35 -10.59 9.88
C ASP A 237 9.41 -10.77 8.76
N LEU A 238 8.97 -11.22 7.58
CA LEU A 238 9.81 -11.45 6.40
C LEU A 238 9.08 -10.99 5.13
N ILE A 239 9.80 -10.26 4.27
CA ILE A 239 9.34 -9.83 2.96
C ILE A 239 10.22 -10.49 1.91
N ILE A 240 9.63 -11.17 0.93
CA ILE A 240 10.36 -11.81 -0.17
C ILE A 240 10.02 -11.06 -1.46
N LEU A 241 11.06 -10.59 -2.15
CA LEU A 241 10.96 -9.92 -3.45
C LEU A 241 11.65 -10.81 -4.49
N ASP A 242 10.85 -11.45 -5.35
CA ASP A 242 11.36 -12.29 -6.44
C ASP A 242 11.46 -11.48 -7.73
N ASP A 243 12.70 -11.20 -8.11
CA ASP A 243 13.11 -10.39 -9.26
C ASP A 243 12.29 -9.09 -9.45
N PRO A 244 12.19 -8.24 -8.40
CA PRO A 244 11.23 -7.14 -8.38
C PRO A 244 11.56 -6.06 -9.41
N ILE A 245 12.78 -6.03 -9.95
CA ILE A 245 13.31 -4.87 -10.69
C ILE A 245 13.86 -5.15 -12.10
N SER A 246 13.86 -6.40 -12.57
CA SER A 246 14.39 -6.75 -13.90
C SER A 246 13.64 -6.10 -15.05
N SER A 247 12.36 -5.75 -14.86
CA SER A 247 11.53 -5.11 -15.88
C SER A 247 11.81 -3.62 -16.08
N PHE A 248 12.72 -3.02 -15.32
CA PHE A 248 12.97 -1.57 -15.35
C PHE A 248 14.26 -1.21 -16.05
N ASP A 249 14.25 -0.06 -16.72
CA ASP A 249 15.42 0.60 -17.25
C ASP A 249 16.34 1.08 -16.10
N LYS A 250 17.66 1.15 -16.35
CA LYS A 250 18.69 1.38 -15.30
C LYS A 250 18.38 2.55 -14.36
N ASN A 251 17.97 3.70 -14.90
CA ASN A 251 17.63 4.88 -14.10
C ASN A 251 16.44 4.64 -13.14
N LYS A 252 15.47 3.81 -13.54
CA LYS A 252 14.29 3.48 -12.73
C LYS A 252 14.63 2.47 -11.64
N LYS A 253 15.56 1.53 -11.89
CA LYS A 253 16.01 0.55 -10.89
C LYS A 253 16.53 1.25 -9.64
N PHE A 254 17.40 2.25 -9.80
CA PHE A 254 17.91 3.04 -8.68
C PHE A 254 16.78 3.73 -7.89
N ALA A 255 15.85 4.42 -8.58
CA ALA A 255 14.73 5.10 -7.92
C ALA A 255 13.84 4.15 -7.12
N ILE A 256 13.68 2.91 -7.60
CA ILE A 256 12.90 1.87 -6.91
C ILE A 256 13.64 1.34 -5.69
N ILE A 257 14.92 0.98 -5.82
CA ILE A 257 15.75 0.56 -4.69
C ILE A 257 15.78 1.65 -3.62
N ASP A 258 15.94 2.91 -4.05
CA ASP A 258 15.90 4.06 -3.16
C ASP A 258 14.57 4.15 -2.39
N ARG A 259 13.45 4.09 -3.12
CA ARG A 259 12.12 4.17 -2.53
C ARG A 259 11.85 3.02 -1.55
N LEU A 260 12.25 1.81 -1.92
CA LEU A 260 12.00 0.60 -1.13
C LEU A 260 12.83 0.52 0.14
N PHE A 261 14.03 1.10 0.20
CA PHE A 261 14.96 0.85 1.30
C PHE A 261 15.44 2.10 2.06
N ARG A 262 15.17 3.33 1.59
CA ARG A 262 15.63 4.56 2.28
C ARG A 262 14.54 5.54 2.71
N GLY A 263 13.36 5.53 2.08
CA GLY A 263 12.28 6.46 2.43
C GLY A 263 11.74 6.25 3.86
N GLU A 264 11.06 7.26 4.45
CA GLU A 264 10.44 7.12 5.78
C GLU A 264 9.40 6.00 5.84
N LYS A 265 8.63 5.82 4.74
CA LYS A 265 7.68 4.72 4.56
C LYS A 265 8.23 3.72 3.54
N SER A 266 9.21 2.95 3.98
CA SER A 266 9.91 1.96 3.17
C SER A 266 10.23 0.73 4.00
N PHE A 267 10.86 -0.27 3.40
CA PHE A 267 11.34 -1.47 4.10
C PHE A 267 12.58 -1.23 4.97
N LYS A 268 12.94 0.04 5.24
CA LYS A 268 13.95 0.39 6.24
C LYS A 268 13.65 -0.28 7.58
N GLY A 269 14.64 -0.98 8.13
CA GLY A 269 14.51 -1.73 9.39
C GLY A 269 13.66 -3.01 9.31
N LYS A 270 13.32 -3.49 8.10
CA LYS A 270 12.61 -4.76 7.89
C LYS A 270 13.57 -5.86 7.43
N THR A 271 13.18 -7.11 7.67
CA THR A 271 13.86 -8.27 7.10
C THR A 271 13.33 -8.51 5.69
N VAL A 272 14.18 -8.31 4.68
CA VAL A 272 13.84 -8.47 3.27
C VAL A 272 14.80 -9.44 2.61
N LEU A 273 14.27 -10.45 1.92
CA LEU A 273 15.00 -11.31 1.00
C LEU A 273 14.69 -10.85 -0.43
N LEU A 274 15.69 -10.30 -1.12
CA LEU A 274 15.59 -9.89 -2.51
C LEU A 274 16.35 -10.87 -3.38
N LEU A 275 15.63 -11.54 -4.29
CA LEU A 275 16.20 -12.43 -5.29
C LEU A 275 16.24 -11.69 -6.62
N THR A 276 17.37 -11.74 -7.31
CA THR A 276 17.51 -11.10 -8.62
C THR A 276 18.62 -11.77 -9.42
N HIS A 277 18.48 -11.75 -10.74
CA HIS A 277 19.53 -12.15 -11.67
C HIS A 277 20.40 -10.96 -12.13
N ASP A 278 20.12 -9.76 -11.62
CA ASP A 278 20.73 -8.51 -12.02
C ASP A 278 21.73 -8.00 -10.99
N ILE A 279 22.89 -7.54 -11.46
CA ILE A 279 23.97 -7.01 -10.62
C ILE A 279 23.80 -5.52 -10.31
N ASP A 280 23.03 -4.77 -11.11
CA ASP A 280 22.77 -3.34 -10.94
C ASP A 280 22.37 -2.96 -9.49
N PRO A 281 21.33 -3.59 -8.91
CA PRO A 281 20.94 -3.29 -7.53
C PRO A 281 22.04 -3.59 -6.51
N ILE A 282 22.87 -4.61 -6.75
CA ILE A 282 24.00 -4.94 -5.85
C ILE A 282 25.05 -3.82 -5.93
N ILE A 283 25.38 -3.35 -7.14
CA ILE A 283 26.31 -2.23 -7.33
C ILE A 283 25.78 -0.96 -6.65
N ASP A 284 24.50 -0.63 -6.85
CA ASP A 284 23.87 0.54 -6.24
C ASP A 284 23.90 0.46 -4.71
N MET A 285 23.56 -0.69 -4.14
CA MET A 285 23.56 -0.90 -2.69
C MET A 285 24.96 -0.81 -2.06
N PHE A 286 25.98 -1.41 -2.70
CA PHE A 286 27.32 -1.55 -2.13
C PHE A 286 28.29 -0.42 -2.51
N LYS A 287 28.07 0.29 -3.61
CA LYS A 287 28.91 1.44 -4.04
C LYS A 287 28.26 2.80 -3.82
N VAL A 288 26.98 2.97 -4.19
CA VAL A 288 26.32 4.30 -4.20
C VAL A 288 25.58 4.59 -2.89
N LEU A 289 24.89 3.59 -2.38
CA LEU A 289 24.04 3.65 -1.18
C LEU A 289 24.72 3.04 0.05
N TYR A 290 26.02 2.77 -0.02
CA TYR A 290 26.79 2.20 1.09
C TYR A 290 26.64 3.03 2.36
N GLY A 291 26.21 2.39 3.45
CA GLY A 291 25.96 3.04 4.74
C GLY A 291 24.71 3.93 4.79
N LYS A 292 23.90 4.00 3.72
CA LYS A 292 22.64 4.77 3.67
C LYS A 292 21.39 3.88 3.79
N ILE A 293 21.55 2.57 3.64
CA ILE A 293 20.51 1.56 3.84
C ILE A 293 20.70 0.93 5.22
N GLU A 294 19.62 0.82 5.99
CA GLU A 294 19.62 0.25 7.34
C GLU A 294 18.55 -0.84 7.47
N PRO A 295 18.89 -2.06 7.91
CA PRO A 295 20.26 -2.54 8.22
C PRO A 295 21.17 -2.60 6.98
N VAL A 296 22.48 -2.69 7.20
CA VAL A 296 23.45 -2.82 6.09
C VAL A 296 23.11 -4.08 5.28
N PRO A 297 22.92 -3.95 3.96
CA PRO A 297 22.54 -5.09 3.13
C PRO A 297 23.67 -6.12 3.09
N VAL A 298 23.29 -7.40 3.05
CA VAL A 298 24.18 -8.53 2.76
C VAL A 298 23.76 -9.10 1.41
N ALA A 299 24.72 -9.55 0.62
CA ALA A 299 24.48 -10.12 -0.70
C ALA A 299 25.28 -11.41 -0.85
N SER A 300 24.67 -12.39 -1.50
CA SER A 300 25.29 -13.66 -1.81
C SER A 300 24.95 -14.06 -3.25
N PHE A 301 25.93 -14.62 -3.94
CA PHE A 301 25.74 -15.26 -5.23
C PHE A 301 25.34 -16.71 -5.00
N ILE A 302 24.27 -17.15 -5.65
CA ILE A 302 23.79 -18.52 -5.56
C ILE A 302 24.20 -19.28 -6.81
N LYS A 303 24.99 -20.34 -6.61
CA LYS A 303 25.43 -21.25 -7.66
C LYS A 303 24.73 -22.60 -7.48
N SER A 304 24.28 -23.20 -8.58
CA SER A 304 23.76 -24.57 -8.59
C SER A 304 24.55 -25.42 -9.58
N ARG A 305 25.09 -26.55 -9.11
CA ARG A 305 25.82 -27.54 -9.91
C ARG A 305 25.51 -28.95 -9.45
N ASN A 306 25.21 -29.85 -10.37
CA ASN A 306 24.88 -31.25 -10.06
C ASN A 306 23.79 -31.40 -8.97
N GLY A 307 22.83 -30.47 -8.92
CA GLY A 307 21.79 -30.44 -7.89
C GLY A 307 22.24 -29.97 -6.50
N MET A 308 23.50 -29.55 -6.33
CA MET A 308 24.00 -28.91 -5.11
C MET A 308 23.96 -27.40 -5.25
N ILE A 309 23.44 -26.72 -4.22
CA ILE A 309 23.41 -25.26 -4.14
C ILE A 309 24.53 -24.79 -3.23
N GLU A 310 25.32 -23.85 -3.72
CA GLU A 310 26.40 -23.18 -3.00
C GLU A 310 26.08 -21.68 -2.92
N GLU A 311 26.31 -21.11 -1.74
CA GLU A 311 26.14 -19.69 -1.47
C GLU A 311 27.52 -19.04 -1.28
N ILE A 312 27.84 -18.06 -2.13
CA ILE A 312 29.12 -17.35 -2.13
C ILE A 312 28.86 -15.89 -1.72
N PRO A 313 29.39 -15.40 -0.58
CA PRO A 313 29.14 -14.04 -0.14
C PRO A 313 29.77 -13.02 -1.10
N ILE A 314 29.00 -12.00 -1.48
CA ILE A 314 29.45 -10.86 -2.29
C ILE A 314 29.89 -9.73 -1.36
N LEU A 315 31.18 -9.41 -1.39
CA LEU A 315 31.76 -8.31 -0.65
C LEU A 315 31.87 -7.06 -1.53
N LYS A 316 32.04 -5.90 -0.89
CA LYS A 316 32.23 -4.63 -1.60
C LYS A 316 33.44 -4.67 -2.55
N ASP A 317 34.52 -5.32 -2.13
CA ASP A 317 35.77 -5.42 -2.90
C ASP A 317 35.66 -6.39 -4.08
N ASP A 318 34.62 -7.24 -4.11
CA ASP A 318 34.34 -8.11 -5.25
C ASP A 318 33.72 -7.37 -6.45
N LEU A 319 33.20 -6.16 -6.23
CA LEU A 319 32.64 -5.32 -7.28
C LEU A 319 33.76 -4.52 -7.97
N GLN A 320 34.42 -5.17 -8.92
CA GLN A 320 35.63 -4.69 -9.56
C GLN A 320 35.35 -4.09 -10.95
N THR A 321 36.21 -3.21 -11.42
CA THR A 321 36.19 -2.81 -12.84
C THR A 321 36.67 -3.94 -13.73
N PHE A 322 36.32 -3.90 -15.02
CA PHE A 322 36.82 -4.90 -15.98
C PHE A 322 38.34 -5.00 -15.98
N ALA A 323 39.05 -3.88 -15.87
CA ALA A 323 40.51 -3.84 -15.82
C ALA A 323 41.05 -4.53 -14.54
N GLN A 324 40.43 -4.27 -13.38
CA GLN A 324 40.79 -4.92 -12.12
C GLN A 324 40.58 -6.44 -12.17
N VAL A 325 39.46 -6.90 -12.74
CA VAL A 325 39.19 -8.33 -12.94
C VAL A 325 40.26 -8.97 -13.84
N CYS A 326 40.68 -8.28 -14.91
CA CYS A 326 41.73 -8.80 -15.78
C CYS A 326 43.09 -8.86 -15.05
N ASP A 327 43.47 -7.82 -14.31
CA ASP A 327 44.73 -7.79 -13.54
C ASP A 327 44.79 -8.90 -12.47
N GLU A 328 43.69 -9.12 -11.75
CA GLU A 328 43.57 -10.21 -10.77
C GLU A 328 43.69 -11.58 -11.45
N ASN A 329 43.00 -11.77 -12.57
CA ASN A 329 43.02 -13.06 -13.27
C ASN A 329 44.36 -13.33 -13.97
N ILE A 330 45.08 -12.32 -14.46
CA ILE A 330 46.46 -12.47 -14.95
C ILE A 330 47.37 -12.95 -13.83
N SER A 331 47.19 -12.43 -12.62
CA SER A 331 48.02 -12.77 -11.45
C SER A 331 47.70 -14.15 -10.87
N THR A 332 46.47 -14.63 -10.99
CA THR A 332 45.98 -15.85 -10.32
C THR A 332 45.77 -17.05 -11.24
N SER A 333 45.71 -16.86 -12.57
CA SER A 333 45.55 -17.98 -13.50
C SER A 333 46.77 -18.90 -13.48
N SER A 334 46.52 -20.20 -13.55
CA SER A 334 47.55 -21.23 -13.49
C SER A 334 48.33 -21.37 -14.80
N ASP A 335 47.65 -21.19 -15.93
CA ASP A 335 48.22 -21.34 -17.27
C ASP A 335 48.46 -20.00 -17.99
N ASP A 336 49.57 -19.92 -18.73
CA ASP A 336 49.97 -18.71 -19.46
C ASP A 336 48.97 -18.32 -20.55
N ILE A 337 48.31 -19.28 -21.20
CA ILE A 337 47.34 -19.01 -22.27
C ILE A 337 46.15 -18.22 -21.71
N ASN A 338 45.61 -18.62 -20.55
CA ASN A 338 44.53 -17.89 -19.89
C ASN A 338 44.98 -16.49 -19.49
N LYS A 339 46.19 -16.33 -18.93
CA LYS A 339 46.76 -15.01 -18.63
C LYS A 339 46.82 -14.12 -19.86
N LEU A 340 47.28 -14.66 -20.99
CA LEU A 340 47.36 -13.92 -22.26
C LEU A 340 45.97 -13.50 -22.77
N ILE A 341 44.95 -14.35 -22.58
CA ILE A 341 43.55 -14.01 -22.94
C ILE A 341 43.08 -12.82 -22.10
N TYR A 342 43.29 -12.86 -20.78
CA TYR A 342 42.95 -11.76 -19.89
C TYR A 342 43.75 -10.49 -20.20
N LEU A 343 45.02 -10.60 -20.57
CA LEU A 343 45.85 -9.45 -20.96
C LEU A 343 45.37 -8.81 -22.26
N ARG A 344 44.99 -9.61 -23.26
CA ARG A 344 44.37 -9.06 -24.48
C ARG A 344 43.07 -8.34 -24.16
N ARG A 345 42.24 -8.92 -23.28
CA ARG A 345 41.00 -8.29 -22.84
C ARG A 345 41.27 -7.01 -22.05
N TYR A 346 42.30 -6.97 -21.22
CA TYR A 346 42.72 -5.76 -20.49
C TYR A 346 43.02 -4.60 -21.44
N PHE A 347 43.78 -4.86 -22.52
CA PHE A 347 44.03 -3.86 -23.56
C PHE A 347 42.75 -3.41 -24.27
N GLU A 348 41.80 -4.33 -24.52
CA GLU A 348 40.49 -4.00 -25.09
C GLU A 348 39.67 -3.07 -24.18
N VAL A 349 39.68 -3.31 -22.86
CA VAL A 349 39.00 -2.48 -21.85
C VAL A 349 39.58 -1.06 -21.83
N LEU A 350 40.89 -0.92 -22.02
CA LEU A 350 41.59 0.37 -22.03
C LEU A 350 41.54 1.09 -23.38
N ASP A 351 40.91 0.49 -24.39
CA ASP A 351 40.95 0.91 -25.80
C ASP A 351 42.39 1.07 -26.35
N ASP A 352 43.34 0.31 -25.79
CA ASP A 352 44.74 0.26 -26.22
C ASP A 352 44.93 -0.85 -27.26
N LYS A 353 44.54 -0.57 -28.51
CA LYS A 353 44.69 -1.52 -29.64
C LYS A 353 46.05 -1.43 -30.35
N GLY A 354 47.08 -1.01 -29.61
CA GLY A 354 48.45 -0.86 -30.10
C GLY A 354 49.17 -2.20 -30.38
N VAL A 355 50.50 -2.14 -30.53
CA VAL A 355 51.31 -3.30 -30.98
C VAL A 355 51.20 -4.53 -30.09
N SER A 356 51.10 -4.37 -28.75
CA SER A 356 50.90 -5.50 -27.82
C SER A 356 49.57 -6.21 -28.02
N TYR A 357 48.48 -5.45 -28.23
CA TYR A 357 47.16 -6.01 -28.52
C TYR A 357 47.19 -6.80 -29.83
N GLN A 358 47.81 -6.24 -30.87
CA GLN A 358 47.92 -6.87 -32.19
C GLN A 358 48.78 -8.14 -32.16
N LEU A 359 49.88 -8.13 -31.39
CA LEU A 359 50.72 -9.32 -31.20
C LEU A 359 49.94 -10.45 -30.51
N LEU A 360 49.18 -10.14 -29.45
CA LEU A 360 48.31 -11.12 -28.80
C LEU A 360 47.18 -11.60 -29.73
N ALA A 361 46.58 -10.71 -30.52
CA ALA A 361 45.58 -11.08 -31.51
C ALA A 361 46.16 -12.07 -32.55
N SER A 362 47.36 -11.80 -33.05
CA SER A 362 48.07 -12.70 -33.97
C SER A 362 48.36 -14.07 -33.35
N LEU A 363 48.70 -14.11 -32.06
CA LEU A 363 48.88 -15.35 -31.31
C LEU A 363 47.59 -16.18 -31.26
N PHE A 364 46.45 -15.57 -30.92
CA PHE A 364 45.16 -16.27 -30.86
C PHE A 364 44.64 -16.69 -32.24
N HIS A 365 45.06 -16.01 -33.31
CA HIS A 365 44.82 -16.43 -34.70
C HIS A 365 45.87 -17.44 -35.21
N LYS A 366 46.78 -17.92 -34.36
CA LYS A 366 47.80 -18.94 -34.67
C LYS A 366 48.73 -18.56 -35.85
N ARG A 367 49.00 -17.26 -36.02
CA ARG A 367 49.81 -16.74 -37.15
C ARG A 367 51.30 -16.95 -36.92
N ASP A 368 51.99 -17.52 -37.91
CA ASP A 368 53.45 -17.68 -37.87
C ASP A 368 54.17 -16.33 -37.92
N THR A 369 53.69 -15.43 -38.79
CA THR A 369 54.13 -14.04 -38.86
C THR A 369 53.08 -13.15 -38.20
N PRO A 370 53.41 -12.47 -37.08
CA PRO A 370 52.49 -11.53 -36.47
C PRO A 370 52.16 -10.37 -37.40
N THR A 371 50.89 -9.97 -37.43
CA THR A 371 50.40 -8.84 -38.23
C THR A 371 49.75 -7.78 -37.33
N LYS A 372 49.66 -6.57 -37.86
CA LYS A 372 48.98 -5.42 -37.27
C LYS A 372 47.99 -4.84 -38.29
N PHE A 373 46.92 -4.24 -37.78
CA PHE A 373 46.02 -3.44 -38.61
C PHE A 373 46.45 -1.97 -38.64
N THR A 374 46.66 -1.44 -39.84
CA THR A 374 46.91 -0.02 -40.12
C THR A 374 45.78 0.56 -40.96
N ASP A 375 45.79 1.87 -41.21
CA ASP A 375 44.83 2.53 -42.11
C ASP A 375 44.85 1.94 -43.54
N ASN A 376 45.95 1.28 -43.93
CA ASN A 376 46.14 0.67 -45.25
C ASN A 376 45.78 -0.82 -45.28
N GLY A 377 45.30 -1.38 -44.16
CA GLY A 377 44.92 -2.79 -44.04
C GLY A 377 45.83 -3.58 -43.10
N GLU A 378 45.92 -4.88 -43.34
CA GLU A 378 46.71 -5.79 -42.53
C GLU A 378 48.16 -5.85 -43.04
N GLU A 379 49.13 -5.52 -42.18
CA GLU A 379 50.56 -5.50 -42.48
C GLU A 379 51.34 -6.37 -41.49
N ASP A 380 52.49 -6.92 -41.92
CA ASP A 380 53.39 -7.67 -41.04
C ASP A 380 54.01 -6.75 -39.97
N MET A 381 54.14 -7.24 -38.75
CA MET A 381 54.83 -6.52 -37.68
C MET A 381 56.34 -6.51 -37.91
N THR A 382 56.99 -5.37 -37.67
CA THR A 382 58.45 -5.26 -37.71
C THR A 382 59.08 -5.91 -36.46
N LEU A 383 60.38 -6.24 -36.53
CA LEU A 383 61.10 -6.81 -35.38
C LEU A 383 61.12 -5.88 -34.17
N ASP A 384 61.21 -4.57 -34.39
CA ASP A 384 61.17 -3.57 -33.32
C ASP A 384 59.80 -3.54 -32.65
N GLU A 385 58.71 -3.62 -33.43
CA GLU A 385 57.34 -3.68 -32.90
C GLU A 385 57.06 -4.98 -32.13
N ILE A 386 57.57 -6.12 -32.61
CA ILE A 386 57.46 -7.39 -31.88
C ILE A 386 58.24 -7.31 -30.56
N THR A 387 59.42 -6.68 -30.57
CA THR A 387 60.25 -6.52 -29.36
C THR A 387 59.57 -5.60 -28.34
N ASP A 388 59.05 -4.45 -28.79
CA ASP A 388 58.31 -3.52 -27.94
C ASP A 388 57.05 -4.16 -27.35
N ALA A 389 56.26 -4.82 -28.20
CA ALA A 389 55.07 -5.55 -27.78
C ALA A 389 55.40 -6.64 -26.75
N THR A 390 56.48 -7.39 -26.96
CA THR A 390 56.97 -8.45 -26.05
C THR A 390 57.42 -7.87 -24.72
N ASN A 391 58.15 -6.75 -24.71
CA ASN A 391 58.57 -6.08 -23.48
C ASN A 391 57.36 -5.64 -22.64
N LYS A 392 56.36 -5.01 -23.29
CA LYS A 392 55.14 -4.57 -22.61
C LYS A 392 54.28 -5.73 -22.10
N ILE A 393 54.24 -6.87 -22.79
CA ILE A 393 53.58 -8.09 -22.28
C ILE A 393 54.34 -8.63 -21.06
N ASN A 394 55.68 -8.62 -21.11
CA ASN A 394 56.54 -9.08 -20.01
C ASN A 394 56.39 -8.27 -18.71
N GLU A 395 55.91 -7.03 -18.77
CA GLU A 395 55.56 -6.25 -17.57
C GLU A 395 54.42 -6.88 -16.75
N LYS A 396 53.55 -7.68 -17.39
CA LYS A 396 52.38 -8.31 -16.78
C LYS A 396 52.51 -9.84 -16.69
N ILE A 397 53.21 -10.47 -17.63
CA ILE A 397 53.40 -11.92 -17.71
C ILE A 397 54.88 -12.20 -17.94
N GLU A 398 55.59 -12.60 -16.89
CA GLU A 398 57.04 -12.84 -16.95
C GLU A 398 57.42 -13.92 -17.97
N ASN A 399 58.54 -13.72 -18.66
CA ASN A 399 59.13 -14.66 -19.63
C ASN A 399 58.23 -15.02 -20.83
N PHE A 400 57.39 -14.08 -21.28
CA PHE A 400 56.63 -14.23 -22.51
C PHE A 400 57.55 -14.31 -23.74
N VAL A 401 57.42 -15.42 -24.48
CA VAL A 401 58.09 -15.65 -25.77
C VAL A 401 57.05 -16.07 -26.81
N TYR A 402 56.86 -15.26 -27.86
CA TYR A 402 55.81 -15.47 -28.86
C TYR A 402 55.89 -16.85 -29.54
N SER A 403 57.07 -17.27 -29.98
CA SER A 403 57.26 -18.54 -30.69
C SER A 403 56.92 -19.76 -29.83
N GLU A 404 57.28 -19.74 -28.54
CA GLU A 404 56.99 -20.83 -27.61
C GLU A 404 55.49 -20.92 -27.32
N GLN A 405 54.84 -19.77 -27.08
CA GLN A 405 53.40 -19.74 -26.85
C GLN A 405 52.62 -20.11 -28.12
N LEU A 406 53.12 -19.76 -29.31
CA LEU A 406 52.52 -20.16 -30.59
C LEU A 406 52.58 -21.69 -30.78
N LEU A 407 53.68 -22.34 -30.40
CA LEU A 407 53.77 -23.81 -30.44
C LEU A 407 52.74 -24.45 -29.52
N LYS A 408 52.58 -23.94 -28.29
CA LYS A 408 51.56 -24.40 -27.34
C LYS A 408 50.13 -24.18 -27.87
N MET A 409 49.88 -23.08 -28.58
CA MET A 409 48.59 -22.73 -29.19
C MET A 409 48.25 -23.57 -30.44
N LYS A 410 49.25 -24.04 -31.18
CA LYS A 410 49.08 -24.95 -32.33
C LYS A 410 48.91 -26.41 -31.92
N ASP A 411 49.38 -26.78 -30.72
CA ASP A 411 49.19 -28.12 -30.17
C ASP A 411 47.79 -28.29 -29.56
N LEU A 412 46.92 -28.96 -30.31
CA LEU A 412 45.56 -29.26 -29.88
C LEU A 412 45.50 -30.14 -28.62
N ASN A 413 46.44 -31.07 -28.44
CA ASN A 413 46.47 -31.94 -27.26
C ASN A 413 46.85 -31.15 -26.01
N ASN A 414 47.80 -30.22 -26.15
CA ASN A 414 48.15 -29.27 -25.10
C ASN A 414 46.92 -28.43 -24.69
N LEU A 415 46.20 -27.83 -25.65
CA LEU A 415 44.99 -27.06 -25.36
C LEU A 415 43.89 -27.88 -24.67
N LYS A 416 43.65 -29.13 -25.12
CA LYS A 416 42.70 -30.05 -24.46
C LYS A 416 43.15 -30.39 -23.04
N SER A 417 44.45 -30.56 -22.82
CA SER A 417 44.99 -30.80 -21.47
C SER A 417 44.78 -29.60 -20.56
N ILE A 418 45.04 -28.39 -21.04
CA ILE A 418 44.81 -27.15 -20.26
C ILE A 418 43.32 -27.00 -19.97
N TYR A 419 42.44 -27.27 -20.94
CA TYR A 419 40.99 -27.27 -20.74
C TYR A 419 40.55 -28.25 -19.62
N GLY A 420 41.07 -29.47 -19.63
CA GLY A 420 40.74 -30.47 -18.61
C GLY A 420 41.24 -30.12 -17.21
N CYS A 421 42.30 -29.32 -17.12
CA CYS A 421 42.89 -28.85 -15.86
C CYS A 421 42.37 -27.47 -15.41
N ALA A 422 41.53 -26.80 -16.20
CA ALA A 422 41.06 -25.46 -15.87
C ALA A 422 40.18 -25.46 -14.61
N ASP A 423 40.45 -24.50 -13.73
CA ASP A 423 39.85 -24.45 -12.37
C ASP A 423 38.40 -23.96 -12.35
N ASN A 424 37.92 -23.36 -13.45
CA ASN A 424 36.59 -22.76 -13.53
C ASN A 424 36.01 -22.83 -14.96
N ASP A 425 34.69 -22.75 -15.03
CA ASP A 425 33.90 -22.86 -16.24
C ASP A 425 34.14 -21.71 -17.22
N TYR A 426 34.53 -20.54 -16.71
CA TYR A 426 34.82 -19.37 -17.53
C TYR A 426 36.09 -19.54 -18.37
N GLU A 427 37.17 -19.96 -17.74
CA GLU A 427 38.44 -20.30 -18.41
C GLU A 427 38.27 -21.50 -19.35
N LYS A 428 37.49 -22.52 -18.96
CA LYS A 428 37.13 -23.64 -19.87
C LYS A 428 36.50 -23.12 -21.14
N LEU A 429 35.50 -22.25 -21.05
CA LEU A 429 34.81 -21.73 -22.22
C LEU A 429 35.74 -20.87 -23.11
N GLN A 430 36.69 -20.15 -22.50
CA GLN A 430 37.71 -19.42 -23.25
C GLN A 430 38.63 -20.36 -24.05
N LEU A 431 39.10 -21.44 -23.42
CA LEU A 431 39.94 -22.45 -24.07
C LEU A 431 39.18 -23.23 -25.14
N PHE A 432 37.90 -23.55 -24.89
CA PHE A 432 37.01 -24.17 -25.87
C PHE A 432 36.93 -23.35 -27.15
N ARG A 433 36.81 -22.02 -27.02
CA ARG A 433 36.82 -21.09 -28.16
C ARG A 433 38.10 -21.21 -28.98
N LEU A 434 39.27 -21.34 -28.34
CA LEU A 434 40.55 -21.48 -29.03
C LEU A 434 40.69 -22.83 -29.76
N ILE A 435 40.15 -23.89 -29.16
CA ILE A 435 40.15 -25.24 -29.73
C ILE A 435 39.27 -25.30 -30.99
N TYR A 436 38.06 -24.75 -30.92
CA TYR A 436 37.06 -24.82 -31.99
C TYR A 436 36.98 -23.55 -32.85
N GLU A 437 37.96 -22.66 -32.74
CA GLU A 437 38.05 -21.38 -33.46
C GLU A 437 36.77 -20.53 -33.36
N GLY A 438 36.14 -20.59 -32.18
CA GLY A 438 34.90 -19.91 -31.88
C GLY A 438 33.71 -20.36 -32.73
N ARG A 439 33.66 -21.62 -33.14
CA ARG A 439 32.53 -22.20 -33.88
C ARG A 439 31.86 -23.31 -33.08
N HIS A 440 30.55 -23.26 -32.98
CA HIS A 440 29.73 -24.32 -32.42
C HIS A 440 28.43 -24.47 -33.23
N PRO A 441 27.92 -25.69 -33.49
CA PRO A 441 26.70 -25.90 -34.29
C PRO A 441 25.43 -25.31 -33.66
N SER A 442 25.39 -25.19 -32.33
CA SER A 442 24.29 -24.57 -31.61
C SER A 442 24.55 -23.08 -31.37
N ASP A 443 23.67 -22.24 -31.90
CA ASP A 443 23.68 -20.79 -31.70
C ASP A 443 23.61 -20.40 -30.22
N VAL A 444 22.97 -21.24 -29.38
CA VAL A 444 22.88 -21.02 -27.94
C VAL A 444 24.25 -21.09 -27.28
N VAL A 445 25.02 -22.14 -27.56
CA VAL A 445 26.38 -22.30 -27.03
C VAL A 445 27.33 -21.29 -27.66
N GLN A 446 27.16 -21.02 -28.97
CA GLN A 446 27.92 -20.02 -29.70
C GLN A 446 27.84 -18.63 -29.06
N LYS A 447 26.65 -18.24 -28.58
CA LYS A 447 26.44 -16.97 -27.86
C LYS A 447 27.36 -16.87 -26.64
N PHE A 448 27.33 -17.86 -25.74
CA PHE A 448 28.16 -17.86 -24.53
C PHE A 448 29.66 -17.85 -24.86
N ILE A 449 30.07 -18.61 -25.89
CA ILE A 449 31.46 -18.62 -26.37
C ILE A 449 31.91 -17.20 -26.75
N ASN A 450 31.08 -16.44 -27.45
CA ASN A 450 31.41 -15.08 -27.89
C ASN A 450 31.46 -14.08 -26.74
N GLU A 451 30.50 -14.15 -25.81
CA GLU A 451 30.40 -13.28 -24.64
C GLU A 451 31.61 -13.37 -23.69
N THR A 452 32.38 -14.48 -23.73
CA THR A 452 33.60 -14.60 -22.90
C THR A 452 34.78 -13.74 -23.38
N PHE A 453 34.80 -13.34 -24.65
CA PHE A 453 35.91 -12.59 -25.26
C PHE A 453 35.57 -11.13 -25.56
N HIS A 454 34.29 -10.76 -25.61
CA HIS A 454 33.85 -9.40 -25.88
C HIS A 454 33.25 -8.75 -24.63
N ILE A 455 33.50 -7.45 -24.46
CA ILE A 455 32.82 -6.66 -23.45
C ILE A 455 31.45 -6.28 -24.02
N GLU A 456 30.46 -7.15 -23.83
CA GLU A 456 29.07 -6.87 -24.21
C GLU A 456 28.31 -6.08 -23.13
N ASN A 457 28.94 -5.89 -21.96
CA ASN A 457 28.32 -5.25 -20.81
C ASN A 457 28.59 -3.74 -20.79
N GLU A 458 27.51 -2.95 -20.79
CA GLU A 458 27.51 -1.49 -20.63
C GLU A 458 27.93 -1.01 -19.21
N TYR A 459 28.48 -1.88 -18.38
CA TYR A 459 28.77 -1.59 -16.98
C TYR A 459 30.24 -1.24 -16.77
N VAL A 460 30.52 -0.34 -15.83
CA VAL A 460 31.90 -0.01 -15.44
C VAL A 460 32.45 -1.02 -14.42
N SER A 461 31.56 -1.72 -13.69
CA SER A 461 31.92 -2.71 -12.67
C SER A 461 31.16 -4.02 -12.86
N GLN A 462 31.78 -5.13 -12.45
CA GLN A 462 31.23 -6.48 -12.50
C GLN A 462 31.79 -7.34 -11.35
N LEU A 463 31.23 -8.52 -11.17
CA LEU A 463 31.83 -9.58 -10.37
C LEU A 463 32.88 -10.33 -11.21
N ASN A 464 33.94 -10.84 -10.58
CA ASN A 464 34.92 -11.67 -11.27
C ASN A 464 34.29 -13.01 -11.69
N PRO A 465 34.15 -13.31 -13.00
CA PRO A 465 33.45 -14.51 -13.47
C PRO A 465 34.18 -15.83 -13.13
N LYS A 466 35.46 -15.74 -12.74
CA LYS A 466 36.23 -16.87 -12.21
C LYS A 466 35.74 -17.31 -10.83
N LYS A 467 35.37 -16.34 -9.97
CA LYS A 467 34.83 -16.59 -8.62
C LYS A 467 33.31 -16.78 -8.64
N TYR A 468 32.62 -15.99 -9.46
CA TYR A 468 31.17 -15.97 -9.55
C TYR A 468 30.72 -16.55 -10.90
N GLU A 469 30.63 -17.88 -10.96
CA GLU A 469 30.40 -18.61 -12.21
C GLU A 469 28.96 -18.44 -12.72
N ILE A 470 28.79 -17.50 -13.65
CA ILE A 470 27.51 -17.19 -14.31
C ILE A 470 27.17 -18.16 -15.46
N ILE A 471 28.12 -18.97 -15.91
CA ILE A 471 27.90 -19.86 -17.06
C ILE A 471 26.94 -20.99 -16.64
N PRO A 472 25.88 -21.28 -17.39
CA PRO A 472 25.01 -22.41 -17.10
C PRO A 472 25.73 -23.76 -17.24
N GLU A 473 25.44 -24.70 -16.34
CA GLU A 473 26.09 -26.02 -16.29
C GLU A 473 25.98 -26.80 -17.62
N PHE A 474 24.81 -26.74 -18.27
CA PHE A 474 24.58 -27.45 -19.52
C PHE A 474 25.47 -26.97 -20.67
N ILE A 475 25.92 -25.72 -20.65
CA ILE A 475 26.83 -25.17 -21.67
C ILE A 475 28.18 -25.87 -21.57
N ILE A 476 28.69 -26.02 -20.35
CA ILE A 476 29.97 -26.68 -20.10
C ILE A 476 29.89 -28.17 -20.41
N GLN A 477 28.80 -28.84 -20.04
CA GLN A 477 28.57 -30.24 -20.39
C GLN A 477 28.58 -30.50 -21.90
N GLU A 478 28.01 -29.59 -22.69
CA GLU A 478 28.07 -29.66 -24.16
C GLU A 478 29.50 -29.45 -24.69
N CYS A 479 30.24 -28.49 -24.13
CA CYS A 479 31.66 -28.29 -24.45
C CYS A 479 32.52 -29.52 -24.11
N ASP A 480 32.33 -30.10 -22.91
CA ASP A 480 33.00 -31.32 -22.46
C ASP A 480 32.73 -32.48 -23.43
N ARG A 481 31.47 -32.66 -23.84
CA ARG A 481 31.07 -33.69 -24.81
C ARG A 481 31.79 -33.51 -26.15
N CYS A 482 31.86 -32.28 -26.66
CA CYS A 482 32.58 -31.98 -27.90
C CYS A 482 34.07 -32.29 -27.78
N ILE A 483 34.71 -31.95 -26.66
CA ILE A 483 36.14 -32.22 -26.43
C ILE A 483 36.44 -33.71 -26.32
N LEU A 484 35.53 -34.51 -25.74
CA LEU A 484 35.67 -35.96 -25.59
C LEU A 484 35.37 -36.74 -26.88
N SER A 485 34.60 -36.17 -27.81
CA SER A 485 34.19 -36.83 -29.06
C SER A 485 35.23 -36.73 -30.19
N ASN A 486 36.29 -35.96 -29.98
CA ASN A 486 37.42 -35.71 -30.89
C ASN A 486 38.74 -35.96 -30.17
#